data_AF-A0A7S0D7S7-F1
#
_entry.id   AF-A0A7S0D7S7-F1
#
_cell.length_a   1.000
_cell.length_b   1.000
_cell.length_c   1.000
_cell.angle_alpha   90.00
_cell.angle_beta   90.00
_cell.angle_gamma   90.00
#
_symmetry.space_group_name_H-M   'P 1'
#
loop_
_entity.id
_entity.type
_entity.pdbx_description
1 polymer ?
#
loop_
_entity_poly.entity_id
_entity_poly.type
_entity_poly.pdbx_seq_one_letter_code
_entity_poly.pdbx_strand_id
1 'polypeptide(L)'
;FPDVKSILVKHLDSAAGPYDINYYTYRALLLPSRRLRKTAEKFAKKFLRRPYLSAHVRRTDFVKHAHPESTPSLSVVAKALTTISEKYRLRSIFVATDATEEERQELRKQNRRIVFFDQDLGHPGENALVEQWIAVFSNYFVGTQKSRFTLNIQEERDLMGIHVDRTWNHFCKDTSTLCPKPNWFKDYFSKCSYRTKMYGKLYESLKNPPESLESPESPKKFDS
;
A
#
# COMPACT_ATOMS: atom_id res chain seq x y z
N PHE A 1 42.98 2.89 11.95
CA PHE A 1 43.02 2.61 10.51
C PHE A 1 43.31 3.89 9.72
N PRO A 2 44.54 4.42 9.73
CA PRO A 2 44.82 5.72 9.11
C PRO A 2 44.70 5.70 7.57
N ASP A 3 44.89 4.54 6.93
CA ASP A 3 45.04 4.44 5.46
C ASP A 3 43.87 3.75 4.73
N VAL A 4 42.74 3.49 5.40
CA VAL A 4 41.58 2.83 4.77
C VAL A 4 40.75 3.85 4.00
N LYS A 5 40.68 3.69 2.67
CA LYS A 5 39.94 4.60 1.76
C LYS A 5 38.51 4.18 1.46
N SER A 6 38.17 2.91 1.65
CA SER A 6 36.83 2.37 1.40
C SER A 6 36.55 1.18 2.31
N ILE A 7 35.30 1.07 2.75
CA ILE A 7 34.82 0.00 3.64
C ILE A 7 33.53 -0.56 3.03
N LEU A 8 33.48 -1.87 2.84
CA LEU A 8 32.25 -2.59 2.49
C LEU A 8 31.72 -3.26 3.76
N VAL A 9 30.53 -2.85 4.19
CA VAL A 9 29.82 -3.51 5.29
C VAL A 9 28.87 -4.55 4.71
N LYS A 10 29.11 -5.83 5.01
CA LYS A 10 28.20 -6.94 4.67
C LYS A 10 27.19 -7.16 5.79
N HIS A 11 26.07 -7.82 5.49
CA HIS A 11 25.02 -8.16 6.47
C HIS A 11 24.48 -6.94 7.24
N LEU A 12 24.30 -5.81 6.56
CA LEU A 12 23.83 -4.57 7.18
C LEU A 12 22.42 -4.71 7.78
N ASP A 13 21.65 -5.70 7.35
CA ASP A 13 20.37 -6.09 7.93
C ASP A 13 20.47 -6.56 9.40
N SER A 14 21.67 -6.92 9.87
CA SER A 14 21.94 -7.21 11.29
C SER A 14 22.06 -5.94 12.14
N ALA A 15 22.23 -4.77 11.52
CA ALA A 15 22.27 -3.49 12.22
C ALA A 15 20.84 -2.94 12.39
N ALA A 16 20.54 -2.43 13.59
CA ALA A 16 19.30 -1.69 13.80
C ALA A 16 19.34 -0.38 12.99
N GLY A 17 18.33 -0.16 12.16
CA GLY A 17 18.17 1.12 11.46
C GLY A 17 17.87 2.25 12.46
N PRO A 18 18.33 3.49 12.19
CA PRO A 18 17.94 4.63 12.99
C PRO A 18 16.45 4.93 12.73
N TYR A 19 15.57 4.51 13.65
CA TYR A 19 14.16 4.89 13.66
C TYR A 19 13.96 6.27 14.30
N ASP A 20 14.74 7.24 13.85
CA ASP A 20 14.70 8.63 14.30
C ASP A 20 13.91 9.52 13.31
N ILE A 21 13.97 10.83 13.49
CA ILE A 21 13.32 11.80 12.59
C ILE A 21 13.92 11.76 11.17
N ASN A 22 15.17 11.35 11.02
CA ASN A 22 15.88 11.29 9.74
C ASN A 22 15.42 10.11 8.88
N TYR A 23 14.84 9.06 9.49
CA TYR A 23 14.28 7.92 8.76
C TYR A 23 13.35 8.36 7.62
N TYR A 24 12.43 9.28 7.89
CA TYR A 24 11.48 9.79 6.89
C TYR A 24 12.16 10.71 5.87
N THR A 25 13.24 11.38 6.25
CA THR A 25 14.06 12.16 5.32
C THR A 25 14.64 11.27 4.26
N TYR A 26 15.28 10.17 4.67
CA TYR A 26 15.82 9.19 3.74
C TYR A 26 14.69 8.54 2.92
N ARG A 27 13.57 8.19 3.56
CA ARG A 27 12.45 7.55 2.88
C ARG A 27 11.85 8.43 1.78
N ALA A 28 11.71 9.74 2.02
CA ALA A 28 11.20 10.70 1.04
C ALA A 28 12.12 10.89 -0.18
N LEU A 29 13.40 10.51 -0.08
CA LEU A 29 14.34 10.53 -1.20
C LEU A 29 14.21 9.29 -2.11
N LEU A 30 13.59 8.21 -1.64
CA LEU A 30 13.49 6.92 -2.34
C LEU A 30 12.29 6.86 -3.30
N LEU A 31 12.09 7.92 -4.09
CA LEU A 31 11.02 7.96 -5.09
C LEU A 31 11.32 7.00 -6.25
N PRO A 32 10.31 6.24 -6.73
CA PRO A 32 10.48 5.45 -7.95
C PRO A 32 10.86 6.34 -9.15
N SER A 33 11.60 5.75 -10.09
CA SER A 33 12.04 6.47 -11.28
C SER A 33 10.85 7.07 -12.04
N ARG A 34 11.08 8.23 -12.70
CA ARG A 34 10.02 8.93 -13.45
C ARG A 34 9.34 8.04 -14.49
N ARG A 35 10.08 7.10 -15.10
CA ARG A 35 9.51 6.13 -16.06
C ARG A 35 8.46 5.25 -15.37
N LEU A 36 8.80 4.63 -14.25
CA LEU A 36 7.89 3.72 -13.52
C LEU A 36 6.65 4.45 -13.00
N ARG A 37 6.83 5.67 -12.45
CA ARG A 37 5.69 6.50 -12.01
C ARG A 37 4.72 6.82 -13.15
N LYS A 38 5.25 7.21 -14.32
CA LYS A 38 4.43 7.43 -15.53
C LYS A 38 3.73 6.16 -16.01
N THR A 39 4.37 4.99 -15.89
CA THR A 39 3.74 3.70 -16.22
C THR A 39 2.54 3.42 -15.32
N ALA A 40 2.71 3.58 -14.01
CA ALA A 40 1.63 3.46 -13.03
C ALA A 40 0.47 4.44 -13.30
N GLU A 41 0.77 5.71 -13.55
CA GLU A 41 -0.23 6.74 -13.86
C GLU A 41 -1.02 6.42 -15.14
N LYS A 42 -0.32 6.00 -16.21
CA LYS A 42 -0.96 5.59 -17.47
C LYS A 42 -1.88 4.38 -17.27
N PHE A 43 -1.42 3.39 -16.50
CA PHE A 43 -2.23 2.23 -16.16
C PHE A 43 -3.48 2.64 -15.37
N ALA A 44 -3.33 3.40 -14.29
CA ALA A 44 -4.44 3.83 -13.46
C ALA A 44 -5.46 4.64 -14.25
N LYS A 45 -5.02 5.58 -15.11
CA LYS A 45 -5.90 6.37 -15.98
C LYS A 45 -6.69 5.50 -16.97
N LYS A 46 -6.06 4.44 -17.49
CA LYS A 46 -6.68 3.58 -18.51
C LYS A 46 -7.65 2.55 -17.91
N PHE A 47 -7.33 1.99 -16.75
CA PHE A 47 -8.03 0.80 -16.24
C PHE A 47 -8.79 1.01 -14.94
N LEU A 48 -8.54 2.09 -14.20
CA LEU A 48 -9.15 2.30 -12.87
C LEU A 48 -10.06 3.53 -12.89
N ARG A 49 -11.32 3.32 -12.45
CA ARG A 49 -12.24 4.42 -12.20
C ARG A 49 -12.01 4.91 -10.76
N ARG A 50 -11.43 6.10 -10.61
CA ARG A 50 -11.43 6.81 -9.31
C ARG A 50 -12.86 7.04 -8.84
N PRO A 51 -13.18 7.20 -7.54
CA PRO A 51 -12.30 6.80 -6.45
C PRO A 51 -12.14 5.27 -6.43
N TYR A 52 -10.92 4.78 -6.18
CA TYR A 52 -10.65 3.34 -6.21
C TYR A 52 -10.01 2.83 -4.91
N LEU A 53 -10.28 1.56 -4.61
CA LEU A 53 -9.62 0.78 -3.57
C LEU A 53 -8.34 0.19 -4.15
N SER A 54 -7.25 0.22 -3.39
CA SER A 54 -6.12 -0.67 -3.64
C SER A 54 -5.95 -1.66 -2.51
N ALA A 55 -5.55 -2.86 -2.86
CA ALA A 55 -5.18 -3.88 -1.91
C ALA A 55 -3.85 -4.52 -2.25
N HIS A 56 -3.09 -4.86 -1.22
CA HIS A 56 -1.94 -5.75 -1.34
C HIS A 56 -2.26 -7.08 -0.67
N VAL A 57 -2.25 -8.17 -1.45
CA VAL A 57 -2.60 -9.52 -1.00
C VAL A 57 -1.37 -10.41 -1.19
N ARG A 58 -0.56 -10.57 -0.13
CA ARG A 58 0.59 -11.46 -0.11
C ARG A 58 0.13 -12.91 0.10
N ARG A 59 0.54 -13.82 -0.78
CA ARG A 59 0.16 -15.24 -0.79
C ARG A 59 1.38 -16.14 -0.61
N THR A 60 2.18 -16.33 -1.65
CA THR A 60 3.24 -17.37 -1.82
C THR A 60 3.76 -18.02 -0.52
N ASP A 61 4.86 -17.51 0.03
CA ASP A 61 5.52 -18.01 1.22
C ASP A 61 4.70 -17.74 2.50
N PHE A 62 3.86 -16.71 2.48
CA PHE A 62 3.01 -16.31 3.61
C PHE A 62 1.96 -17.36 3.96
N VAL A 63 1.31 -17.96 2.96
CA VAL A 63 0.25 -18.96 3.15
C VAL A 63 0.80 -20.25 3.75
N LYS A 64 2.01 -20.65 3.37
CA LYS A 64 2.54 -21.99 3.67
C LYS A 64 3.61 -22.02 4.76
N HIS A 65 4.38 -20.93 4.94
CA HIS A 65 5.62 -20.99 5.71
C HIS A 65 5.80 -19.80 6.65
N ALA A 66 5.62 -18.57 6.19
CA ALA A 66 5.99 -17.39 6.96
C ALA A 66 4.90 -16.98 7.97
N HIS A 67 3.66 -16.85 7.52
CA HIS A 67 2.57 -16.28 8.34
C HIS A 67 1.18 -16.91 8.06
N PRO A 68 1.05 -18.25 8.10
CA PRO A 68 -0.23 -18.92 7.84
C PRO A 68 -1.33 -18.48 8.83
N GLU A 69 -0.95 -18.05 10.03
CA GLU A 69 -1.84 -17.60 11.09
C GLU A 69 -2.51 -16.24 10.82
N SER A 70 -1.99 -15.45 9.89
CA SER A 70 -2.51 -14.10 9.60
C SER A 70 -2.91 -13.90 8.13
N THR A 71 -2.71 -14.91 7.30
CA THR A 71 -3.00 -14.83 5.87
C THR A 71 -4.45 -15.29 5.59
N PRO A 72 -5.33 -14.41 5.11
CA PRO A 72 -6.72 -14.77 4.81
C PRO A 72 -6.86 -15.67 3.58
N SER A 73 -7.98 -16.41 3.53
CA SER A 73 -8.41 -17.09 2.31
C SER A 73 -8.83 -16.09 1.22
N LEU A 74 -8.78 -16.50 -0.05
CA LEU A 74 -9.20 -15.64 -1.17
C LEU A 74 -10.66 -15.22 -1.08
N SER A 75 -11.53 -16.07 -0.55
CA SER A 75 -12.94 -15.71 -0.33
C SER A 75 -13.12 -14.65 0.75
N VAL A 76 -12.35 -14.74 1.83
CA VAL A 76 -12.35 -13.70 2.88
C VAL A 76 -11.84 -12.37 2.32
N VAL A 77 -10.77 -12.40 1.53
CA VAL A 77 -10.24 -11.21 0.84
C VAL A 77 -11.28 -10.60 -0.08
N ALA A 78 -11.89 -11.38 -0.97
CA ALA A 78 -12.88 -10.88 -1.93
C ALA A 78 -14.09 -10.25 -1.22
N LYS A 79 -14.60 -10.88 -0.16
CA LYS A 79 -15.68 -10.33 0.67
C LYS A 79 -15.27 -9.00 1.33
N ALA A 80 -14.08 -8.95 1.93
CA ALA A 80 -13.57 -7.72 2.56
C ALA A 80 -13.44 -6.58 1.54
N LEU A 81 -12.91 -6.86 0.34
CA LEU A 81 -12.78 -5.88 -0.74
C LEU A 81 -14.15 -5.33 -1.17
N THR A 82 -15.16 -6.19 -1.29
CA THR A 82 -16.53 -5.79 -1.61
C THR A 82 -17.10 -4.87 -0.53
N THR A 83 -17.05 -5.30 0.74
CA THR A 83 -17.56 -4.53 1.89
C THR A 83 -16.90 -3.16 2.00
N ILE A 84 -15.57 -3.08 1.90
CA ILE A 84 -14.82 -1.82 1.96
C ILE A 84 -15.22 -0.91 0.79
N SER A 85 -15.29 -1.48 -0.41
CA SER A 85 -15.62 -0.74 -1.61
C SER A 85 -17.03 -0.15 -1.55
N GLU A 86 -18.01 -0.88 -1.03
CA GLU A 86 -19.38 -0.39 -0.84
C GLU A 86 -19.45 0.69 0.24
N LYS A 87 -18.88 0.41 1.41
CA LYS A 87 -18.83 1.35 2.55
C LYS A 87 -18.29 2.72 2.16
N TYR A 88 -17.30 2.76 1.28
CA TYR A 88 -16.63 4.00 0.86
C TYR A 88 -16.91 4.41 -0.58
N ARG A 89 -17.93 3.82 -1.22
CA ARG A 89 -18.41 4.17 -2.57
C ARG A 89 -17.28 4.18 -3.63
N LEU A 90 -16.39 3.18 -3.56
CA LEU A 90 -15.24 3.03 -4.47
C LEU A 90 -15.67 2.30 -5.75
N ARG A 91 -15.25 2.83 -6.91
CA ARG A 91 -15.71 2.42 -8.24
C ARG A 91 -14.89 1.30 -8.87
N SER A 92 -13.61 1.19 -8.51
CA SER A 92 -12.70 0.12 -8.97
C SER A 92 -11.87 -0.43 -7.82
N ILE A 93 -11.37 -1.66 -7.99
CA ILE A 93 -10.51 -2.32 -7.00
C ILE A 93 -9.23 -2.76 -7.73
N PHE A 94 -8.10 -2.20 -7.35
CA PHE A 94 -6.78 -2.63 -7.80
C PHE A 94 -6.18 -3.59 -6.78
N VAL A 95 -5.62 -4.71 -7.24
CA VAL A 95 -4.95 -5.67 -6.36
C VAL A 95 -3.51 -5.88 -6.84
N ALA A 96 -2.57 -5.65 -5.94
CA ALA A 96 -1.16 -6.07 -6.06
C ALA A 96 -1.00 -7.40 -5.32
N THR A 97 -0.48 -8.43 -5.98
CA THR A 97 -0.37 -9.77 -5.39
C THR A 97 0.72 -10.58 -6.07
N ASP A 98 1.36 -11.45 -5.30
CA ASP A 98 2.26 -12.50 -5.78
C ASP A 98 1.53 -13.85 -5.98
N ALA A 99 0.20 -13.84 -5.94
CA ALA A 99 -0.65 -15.00 -6.20
C ALA A 99 -0.45 -15.58 -7.61
N THR A 100 -0.72 -16.88 -7.77
CA THR A 100 -0.71 -17.51 -9.10
C THR A 100 -1.86 -17.00 -9.97
N GLU A 101 -1.79 -17.22 -11.30
CA GLU A 101 -2.87 -16.76 -12.18
C GLU A 101 -4.21 -17.46 -11.86
N GLU A 102 -4.20 -18.70 -11.37
CA GLU A 102 -5.40 -19.41 -10.92
C GLU A 102 -6.05 -18.70 -9.72
N GLU A 103 -5.26 -18.33 -8.72
CA GLU A 103 -5.73 -17.57 -7.55
C GLU A 103 -6.25 -16.18 -7.95
N ARG A 104 -5.58 -15.53 -8.91
CA ARG A 104 -6.02 -14.24 -9.46
C ARG A 104 -7.36 -14.36 -10.22
N GLN A 105 -7.54 -15.44 -10.98
CA GLN A 105 -8.81 -15.74 -11.63
C GLN A 105 -9.92 -16.03 -10.62
N GLU A 106 -9.62 -16.74 -9.53
CA GLU A 106 -10.57 -16.98 -8.45
C GLU A 106 -11.04 -15.66 -7.81
N LEU A 107 -10.12 -14.75 -7.51
CA LEU A 107 -10.47 -13.41 -7.00
C LEU A 107 -11.35 -12.64 -7.99
N ARG A 108 -10.99 -12.61 -9.28
CA ARG A 108 -11.78 -11.97 -10.35
C ARG A 108 -13.19 -12.56 -10.47
N LYS A 109 -13.35 -13.88 -10.31
CA LYS A 109 -14.65 -14.55 -10.32
C LYS A 109 -15.53 -14.10 -9.16
N GLN A 110 -14.95 -13.91 -7.97
CA GLN A 110 -15.69 -13.44 -6.79
C GLN A 110 -16.02 -11.94 -6.84
N ASN A 111 -15.18 -11.13 -7.48
CA ASN A 111 -15.46 -9.71 -7.68
C ASN A 111 -14.89 -9.20 -9.02
N ARG A 112 -15.79 -9.00 -9.99
CA ARG A 112 -15.44 -8.55 -11.36
C ARG A 112 -14.84 -7.14 -11.45
N ARG A 113 -14.88 -6.35 -10.36
CA ARG A 113 -14.27 -5.01 -10.31
C ARG A 113 -12.78 -5.05 -9.99
N ILE A 114 -12.23 -6.23 -9.72
CA ILE A 114 -10.80 -6.44 -9.44
C ILE A 114 -9.99 -6.34 -10.73
N VAL A 115 -8.98 -5.48 -10.69
CA VAL A 115 -8.02 -5.24 -11.77
C VAL A 115 -6.60 -5.50 -11.23
N PHE A 116 -5.80 -6.23 -12.01
CA PHE A 116 -4.40 -6.51 -11.71
C PHE A 116 -3.50 -5.78 -12.73
N PHE A 117 -2.24 -5.55 -12.36
CA PHE A 117 -1.24 -5.03 -13.28
C PHE A 117 -0.58 -6.18 -14.05
N ASP A 118 -1.00 -6.39 -15.30
CA ASP A 118 -0.60 -7.55 -16.13
C ASP A 118 0.56 -7.28 -17.08
N GLN A 119 1.17 -6.10 -17.06
CA GLN A 119 2.28 -5.77 -17.96
C GLN A 119 3.59 -6.29 -17.39
N ASP A 120 4.34 -7.08 -18.15
CA ASP A 120 5.72 -7.43 -17.82
C ASP A 120 6.67 -6.29 -18.22
N LEU A 121 7.40 -5.73 -17.26
CA LEU A 121 8.39 -4.68 -17.49
C LEU A 121 9.81 -5.24 -17.68
N GLY A 122 9.96 -6.56 -17.70
CA GLY A 122 11.24 -7.26 -17.86
C GLY A 122 12.05 -7.37 -16.57
N HIS A 123 11.56 -6.83 -15.45
CA HIS A 123 12.19 -6.96 -14.14
C HIS A 123 11.14 -6.96 -13.01
N PRO A 124 11.11 -7.98 -12.13
CA PRO A 124 10.07 -8.12 -11.10
C PRO A 124 10.06 -6.97 -10.10
N GLY A 125 11.23 -6.39 -9.80
CA GLY A 125 11.32 -5.19 -8.96
C GLY A 125 10.68 -3.94 -9.59
N GLU A 126 10.67 -3.83 -10.92
CA GLU A 126 10.01 -2.71 -11.59
C GLU A 126 8.48 -2.86 -11.54
N ASN A 127 7.99 -4.07 -11.79
CA ASN A 127 6.59 -4.44 -11.60
C ASN A 127 6.12 -4.10 -10.18
N ALA A 128 6.86 -4.56 -9.17
CA ALA A 128 6.56 -4.30 -7.77
C ALA A 128 6.49 -2.79 -7.44
N LEU A 129 7.41 -1.98 -7.98
CA LEU A 129 7.40 -0.53 -7.77
C LEU A 129 6.20 0.15 -8.46
N VAL A 130 5.81 -0.31 -9.65
CA VAL A 130 4.63 0.20 -10.35
C VAL A 130 3.36 -0.13 -9.59
N GLU A 131 3.21 -1.37 -9.11
CA GLU A 131 2.07 -1.80 -8.29
C GLU A 131 1.97 -1.00 -6.98
N GLN A 132 3.09 -0.81 -6.27
CA GLN A 132 3.14 0.04 -5.08
C GLN A 132 2.69 1.46 -5.42
N TRP A 133 3.21 2.05 -6.51
CA TRP A 133 2.85 3.41 -6.90
C TRP A 133 1.37 3.55 -7.27
N ILE A 134 0.77 2.57 -7.94
CA ILE A 134 -0.69 2.54 -8.18
C ILE A 134 -1.46 2.51 -6.86
N ALA A 135 -1.01 1.69 -5.90
CA ALA A 135 -1.66 1.55 -4.60
C ALA A 135 -1.54 2.81 -3.73
N VAL A 136 -0.42 3.51 -3.81
CA VAL A 136 -0.14 4.74 -3.08
C VAL A 136 -1.14 5.86 -3.43
N PHE A 137 -1.61 5.94 -4.67
CA PHE A 137 -2.57 6.99 -5.11
C PHE A 137 -4.05 6.63 -4.97
N SER A 138 -4.35 5.45 -4.41
CA SER A 138 -5.73 4.99 -4.18
C SER A 138 -6.45 5.79 -3.10
N ASN A 139 -7.78 5.82 -3.15
CA ASN A 139 -8.61 6.52 -2.16
C ASN A 139 -8.71 5.74 -0.84
N TYR A 140 -8.46 4.44 -0.88
CA TYR A 140 -8.41 3.57 0.28
C TYR A 140 -7.39 2.46 0.02
N PHE A 141 -6.60 2.12 1.03
CA PHE A 141 -5.65 1.03 0.97
C PHE A 141 -5.87 0.03 2.11
N VAL A 142 -5.72 -1.25 1.80
CA VAL A 142 -5.68 -2.38 2.75
C VAL A 142 -4.59 -3.37 2.32
N GLY A 143 -3.76 -3.84 3.24
CA GLY A 143 -2.68 -4.76 2.92
C GLY A 143 -2.66 -6.05 3.74
N THR A 144 -1.67 -6.90 3.47
CA THR A 144 -1.36 -8.06 4.31
C THR A 144 -0.51 -7.64 5.50
N GLN A 145 -0.86 -8.13 6.69
CA GLN A 145 -0.13 -7.90 7.93
C GLN A 145 1.31 -8.44 7.83
N LYS A 146 2.27 -7.78 8.51
CA LYS A 146 3.71 -8.14 8.53
C LYS A 146 4.44 -8.08 7.18
N SER A 147 3.78 -7.70 6.09
CA SER A 147 4.44 -7.57 4.78
C SER A 147 5.21 -6.26 4.66
N ARG A 148 6.49 -6.34 4.29
CA ARG A 148 7.32 -5.17 3.94
C ARG A 148 6.79 -4.42 2.72
N PHE A 149 6.17 -5.12 1.77
CA PHE A 149 5.53 -4.50 0.61
C PHE A 149 4.33 -3.65 1.02
N THR A 150 3.49 -4.16 1.93
CA THR A 150 2.39 -3.38 2.56
C THR A 150 2.94 -2.16 3.29
N LEU A 151 3.98 -2.35 4.12
CA LEU A 151 4.57 -1.27 4.91
C LEU A 151 5.09 -0.14 4.02
N ASN A 152 5.78 -0.48 2.93
CA ASN A 152 6.29 0.53 1.98
C ASN A 152 5.16 1.39 1.40
N ILE A 153 4.02 0.79 1.05
CA ILE A 153 2.85 1.54 0.56
C ILE A 153 2.29 2.44 1.66
N GLN A 154 2.17 1.92 2.89
CA GLN A 154 1.63 2.68 4.02
C GLN A 154 2.48 3.92 4.34
N GLU A 155 3.79 3.74 4.43
CA GLU A 155 4.73 4.84 4.69
C GLU A 155 4.71 5.89 3.59
N GLU A 156 4.64 5.47 2.32
CA GLU A 156 4.59 6.38 1.18
C GLU A 156 3.28 7.19 1.17
N ARG A 157 2.15 6.54 1.48
CA ARG A 157 0.83 7.21 1.62
C ARG A 157 0.84 8.20 2.78
N ASP A 158 1.52 7.88 3.88
CA ASP A 158 1.70 8.77 5.02
C ASP A 158 2.54 10.00 4.64
N LEU A 159 3.65 9.81 3.91
CA LEU A 159 4.46 10.91 3.37
C LEU A 159 3.65 11.82 2.44
N MET A 160 2.69 11.26 1.70
CA MET A 160 1.75 12.01 0.87
C MET A 160 0.66 12.75 1.65
N GLY A 161 0.53 12.49 2.95
CA GLY A 161 -0.49 13.07 3.82
C GLY A 161 -1.88 12.45 3.62
N ILE A 162 -1.96 11.20 3.14
CA ILE A 162 -3.24 10.50 3.04
C ILE A 162 -3.68 10.08 4.44
N HIS A 163 -4.95 10.33 4.77
CA HIS A 163 -5.47 10.08 6.11
C HIS A 163 -5.27 8.64 6.56
N VAL A 164 -4.96 8.49 7.84
CA VAL A 164 -4.47 7.25 8.45
C VAL A 164 -5.47 6.11 8.37
N ASP A 165 -6.76 6.43 8.48
CA ASP A 165 -7.89 5.50 8.30
C ASP A 165 -8.03 4.97 6.87
N ARG A 166 -7.41 5.66 5.90
CA ARG A 166 -7.37 5.26 4.49
C ARG A 166 -6.07 4.57 4.11
N THR A 167 -5.11 4.48 5.02
CA THR A 167 -3.75 4.00 4.75
C THR A 167 -3.44 2.73 5.52
N TRP A 168 -3.61 2.75 6.83
CA TRP A 168 -3.11 1.68 7.69
C TRP A 168 -4.19 0.66 8.03
N ASN A 169 -4.59 -0.09 7.01
CA ASN A 169 -5.58 -1.15 7.16
C ASN A 169 -4.95 -2.49 6.77
N HIS A 170 -5.34 -3.54 7.47
CA HIS A 170 -4.92 -4.90 7.17
C HIS A 170 -6.11 -5.85 7.08
N PHE A 171 -6.01 -6.86 6.21
CA PHE A 171 -6.95 -7.97 6.20
C PHE A 171 -6.84 -8.77 7.50
N CYS A 172 -7.99 -9.25 7.99
CA CYS A 172 -8.03 -10.30 8.98
C CYS A 172 -8.09 -11.67 8.36
N LYS A 173 -7.51 -12.66 9.05
CA LYS A 173 -7.44 -14.05 8.60
C LYS A 173 -8.81 -14.65 8.28
N ASP A 174 -9.72 -14.57 9.24
CA ASP A 174 -10.99 -15.34 9.21
C ASP A 174 -12.23 -14.46 9.05
N THR A 175 -12.07 -13.13 9.01
CA THR A 175 -13.19 -12.20 8.95
C THR A 175 -13.12 -11.32 7.70
N SER A 176 -14.28 -11.00 7.13
CA SER A 176 -14.40 -10.02 6.04
C SER A 176 -14.22 -8.57 6.52
N THR A 177 -13.78 -8.38 7.76
CA THR A 177 -13.53 -7.09 8.40
C THR A 177 -12.03 -6.77 8.41
N LEU A 178 -11.71 -5.52 8.74
CA LEU A 178 -10.33 -5.08 8.91
C LEU A 178 -9.84 -5.42 10.30
N CYS A 179 -8.56 -5.78 10.40
CA CYS A 179 -7.96 -6.10 11.68
C CYS A 179 -7.75 -4.86 12.54
N PRO A 180 -7.89 -5.00 13.88
CA PRO A 180 -7.56 -3.92 14.80
C PRO A 180 -6.14 -3.43 14.54
N LYS A 181 -5.98 -2.11 14.52
CA LYS A 181 -4.66 -1.49 14.44
C LYS A 181 -3.85 -1.88 15.69
N PRO A 182 -2.56 -2.22 15.55
CA PRO A 182 -1.73 -2.62 16.69
C PRO A 182 -1.57 -1.48 17.72
N ASN A 183 -1.19 -1.76 18.96
CA ASN A 183 -1.16 -0.72 19.99
C ASN A 183 -0.11 0.39 19.73
N TRP A 184 1.07 0.04 19.18
CA TRP A 184 2.11 1.01 18.78
C TRP A 184 1.64 2.00 17.71
N PHE A 185 0.55 1.66 17.02
CA PHE A 185 -0.08 2.50 16.02
C PHE A 185 -0.38 3.89 16.59
N LYS A 186 -0.98 3.96 17.79
CA LYS A 186 -1.34 5.25 18.43
C LYS A 186 -0.14 6.16 18.66
N ASP A 187 0.99 5.61 19.12
CA ASP A 187 2.21 6.36 19.39
C ASP A 187 2.86 6.88 18.11
N TYR A 188 2.79 6.10 17.04
CA TYR A 188 3.26 6.51 15.70
C TYR A 188 2.50 7.73 15.17
N PHE A 189 1.19 7.88 15.47
CA PHE A 189 0.37 9.00 14.97
C PHE A 189 0.59 10.33 15.67
N SER A 190 0.98 10.33 16.94
CA SER A 190 1.30 11.59 17.65
C SER A 190 2.35 12.43 16.91
N LYS A 191 3.18 11.78 16.07
CA LYS A 191 4.25 12.39 15.26
C LYS A 191 3.86 12.69 13.80
N CYS A 192 2.64 12.35 13.37
CA CYS A 192 2.22 12.40 11.95
C CYS A 192 2.00 13.83 11.44
N SER A 193 1.44 14.74 12.26
CA SER A 193 1.19 16.15 11.91
C SER A 193 2.47 16.92 11.50
N TYR A 194 3.63 16.53 12.04
CA TYR A 194 4.92 17.13 11.69
C TYR A 194 5.40 16.70 10.29
N ARG A 195 5.11 15.47 9.87
CA ARG A 195 5.68 14.86 8.65
C ARG A 195 5.10 15.42 7.37
N THR A 196 3.79 15.69 7.35
CA THR A 196 3.10 16.29 6.19
C THR A 196 3.61 17.71 5.91
N LYS A 197 4.01 18.47 6.94
CA LYS A 197 4.60 19.81 6.78
C LYS A 197 6.03 19.78 6.22
N MET A 198 6.82 18.75 6.55
CA MET A 198 8.23 18.67 6.18
C MET A 198 8.45 18.23 4.72
N TYR A 199 7.70 17.24 4.24
CA TYR A 199 7.83 16.70 2.87
C TYR A 199 6.75 17.21 1.91
N GLY A 200 5.85 18.07 2.41
CA GLY A 200 4.72 18.62 1.68
C GLY A 200 5.11 19.16 0.31
N LYS A 201 6.16 19.99 0.20
CA LYS A 201 6.56 20.60 -1.09
C LYS A 201 7.03 19.60 -2.15
N LEU A 202 7.82 18.59 -1.78
CA LEU A 202 8.30 17.56 -2.71
C LEU A 202 7.11 16.77 -3.26
N TYR A 203 6.22 16.32 -2.38
CA TYR A 203 5.04 15.55 -2.77
C TYR A 203 3.92 16.40 -3.35
N GLU A 204 3.83 17.70 -3.04
CA GLU A 204 2.90 18.63 -3.69
C GLU A 204 3.21 18.77 -5.18
N SER A 205 4.49 18.81 -5.55
CA SER A 205 4.87 18.77 -6.98
C SER A 205 4.50 17.44 -7.67
N LEU A 206 4.35 16.36 -6.90
CA LEU A 206 3.84 15.06 -7.35
C LEU A 206 2.30 14.99 -7.30
N LYS A 207 1.66 15.81 -6.47
CA LYS A 207 0.22 16.05 -6.45
C LYS A 207 -0.17 16.93 -7.64
N ASN A 208 0.00 16.39 -8.84
CA ASN A 208 -0.94 16.64 -9.92
C ASN A 208 -1.91 15.44 -9.96
N PRO A 209 -2.86 15.30 -9.02
CA PRO A 209 -3.95 14.36 -9.24
C PRO A 209 -4.81 14.90 -10.40
N PRO A 210 -5.35 14.04 -11.28
CA PRO A 210 -6.57 14.42 -11.99
C PRO A 210 -7.62 14.77 -10.94
N GLU A 211 -8.30 15.90 -11.13
CA GLU A 211 -9.47 16.42 -10.39
C GLU A 211 -10.05 15.49 -9.31
N SER A 212 -10.16 16.03 -8.09
CA SER A 212 -10.89 15.52 -6.92
C SER A 212 -10.30 14.30 -6.18
N LEU A 213 -9.38 14.60 -5.25
CA LEU A 213 -9.36 13.92 -3.94
C LEU A 213 -10.33 14.67 -3.01
N GLU A 214 -11.61 14.77 -3.38
CA GLU A 214 -12.62 15.10 -2.40
C GLU A 214 -12.74 13.90 -1.46
N SER A 215 -12.46 14.13 -0.19
CA SER A 215 -12.74 13.17 0.88
C SER A 215 -14.22 12.80 0.82
N PRO A 216 -14.60 11.53 0.59
CA PRO A 216 -15.98 11.14 0.80
C PRO A 216 -16.29 11.41 2.27
N GLU A 217 -17.36 12.16 2.52
CA GLU A 217 -17.86 12.49 3.85
C GLU A 217 -17.78 11.26 4.76
N SER A 218 -17.29 11.47 5.98
CA SER A 218 -17.28 10.46 7.03
C SER A 218 -18.64 9.75 7.08
N PRO A 219 -18.71 8.41 7.12
CA PRO A 219 -19.98 7.71 7.23
C PRO A 219 -20.71 8.25 8.45
N LYS A 220 -21.89 8.84 8.23
CA LYS A 220 -22.79 9.26 9.30
C LYS A 220 -22.98 8.08 10.23
N LYS A 221 -22.80 8.30 11.54
CA LYS A 221 -23.10 7.30 12.57
C LYS A 221 -24.53 6.80 12.30
N PHE A 222 -24.68 5.50 12.11
CA PHE A 222 -26.00 4.88 12.17
C PHE A 222 -26.37 4.83 13.65
N ASP A 223 -27.26 5.73 14.07
CA ASP A 223 -28.01 5.61 15.31
C ASP A 223 -29.19 4.66 15.05
N SER A 224 -29.15 3.49 15.70
CA SER A 224 -30.27 2.77 16.33
C SER A 224 -29.86 1.33 16.61
#